data_AF-A0A3D1S5B6-F1
#
_entry.id   AF-A0A3D1S5B6-F1
#
_cell.length_a   1.000
_cell.length_b   1.000
_cell.length_c   1.000
_cell.angle_alpha   90.00
_cell.angle_beta   90.00
_cell.angle_gamma   90.00
#
_symmetry.space_group_name_H-M   'P 1'
#
loop_
_entity.id
_entity.type
_entity.pdbx_description
1 polymer ?
#
loop_
_entity_poly.entity_id
_entity_poly.type
_entity_poly.pdbx_seq_one_letter_code
_entity_poly.pdbx_strand_id
1 'polypeptide(L)' 'MLENIRIVLVNTSHTGNIGSAARAMKTMGLSDLYLVDPITA' A
#
# COMPACT_ATOMS: atom_id res chain seq x y z
N MET A 1 15.99 -8.93 -3.62
CA MET A 1 16.03 -7.77 -4.54
C MET A 1 14.88 -6.78 -4.30
N LEU A 2 13.66 -7.24 -3.96
CA LEU A 2 12.47 -6.38 -3.81
C LEU A 2 12.35 -5.63 -2.46
N GLU A 3 13.19 -5.97 -1.48
CA GLU A 3 13.12 -5.44 -0.10
C GLU A 3 13.34 -3.93 0.01
N ASN A 4 13.95 -3.30 -1.01
CA ASN A 4 14.21 -1.85 -1.05
C ASN A 4 13.19 -1.07 -1.89
N ILE A 5 12.04 -1.66 -2.22
CA ILE A 5 10.97 -1.00 -2.96
C ILE A 5 9.84 -0.63 -2.00
N ARG A 6 9.62 0.67 -1.83
CA ARG A 6 8.53 1.22 -1.02
C ARG A 6 7.35 1.59 -1.89
N ILE A 7 6.19 1.04 -1.56
CA ILE A 7 4.91 1.45 -2.13
C ILE A 7 4.32 2.53 -1.23
N VAL A 8 4.10 3.73 -1.77
CA VAL A 8 3.56 4.88 -1.03
C VAL A 8 2.18 5.21 -1.58
N LEU A 9 1.15 5.08 -0.74
CA LEU A 9 -0.20 5.51 -1.07
C LEU A 9 -0.48 6.84 -0.39
N VAL A 10 -0.83 7.85 -1.20
CA VAL A 10 -1.09 9.22 -0.74
C VAL A 10 -2.59 9.49 -0.81
N ASN A 11 -3.18 10.09 0.24
CA ASN A 11 -4.59 10.50 0.27
C ASN A 11 -5.58 9.36 -0.05
N THR A 12 -5.29 8.13 0.37
CA THR A 12 -6.19 6.99 0.10
C THR A 12 -7.47 7.14 0.89
N SER A 13 -8.60 7.27 0.20
CA SER A 13 -9.91 7.58 0.81
C SER A 13 -10.71 6.37 1.29
N HIS A 14 -10.55 5.23 0.61
CA HIS A 14 -11.28 4.01 0.92
C HIS A 14 -10.34 2.96 1.51
N THR A 15 -10.63 2.51 2.73
CA THR A 15 -9.83 1.50 3.43
C THR A 15 -9.70 0.19 2.65
N GLY A 16 -10.71 -0.17 1.84
CA GLY A 16 -10.66 -1.33 0.95
C GLY A 16 -9.54 -1.28 -0.09
N ASN A 17 -9.11 -0.09 -0.52
CA ASN A 17 -8.02 0.08 -1.48
C ASN A 17 -6.66 -0.23 -0.84
N ILE A 18 -6.48 0.08 0.45
CA ILE A 18 -5.27 -0.26 1.20
C ILE A 18 -5.11 -1.78 1.28
N GLY A 19 -6.19 -2.49 1.62
CA GLY A 19 -6.19 -3.96 1.67
C GLY A 19 -5.93 -4.60 0.30
N SER A 20 -6.54 -4.04 -0.75
CA SER A 20 -6.34 -4.51 -2.13
C SER A 20 -4.90 -4.30 -2.61
N ALA A 21 -4.32 -3.14 -2.31
CA ALA A 21 -2.92 -2.83 -2.60
C ALA A 21 -1.97 -3.77 -1.83
N ALA A 22 -2.17 -3.96 -0.53
CA ALA A 22 -1.38 -4.88 0.27
C ALA A 22 -1.45 -6.34 -0.25
N ARG A 23 -2.62 -6.78 -0.72
CA ARG A 23 -2.78 -8.11 -1.33
C ARG A 23 -2.00 -8.23 -2.64
N ALA A 24 -2.07 -7.21 -3.49
CA ALA A 24 -1.29 -7.18 -4.73
C ALA A 24 0.22 -7.22 -4.43
N MET A 25 0.68 -6.42 -3.47
CA MET A 25 2.08 -6.41 -3.02
C MET A 25 2.54 -7.80 -2.56
N LYS A 26 1.75 -8.49 -1.73
CA LYS A 26 2.08 -9.84 -1.26
C LYS A 26 2.25 -10.83 -2.41
N THR A 27 1.35 -10.82 -3.39
CA THR A 27 1.44 -11.69 -4.58
C THR A 27 2.71 -11.40 -5.40
N MET A 28 3.19 -10.16 -5.37
CA MET A 28 4.38 -9.70 -6.10
C MET A 28 5.68 -9.77 -5.28
N GLY A 29 5.64 -10.26 -4.03
CA GLY A 29 6.81 -10.32 -3.17
C GLY A 29 7.29 -8.97 -2.63
N LEU A 30 6.42 -7.95 -2.63
CA LEU A 30 6.67 -6.63 -2.04
C LEU A 30 6.11 -6.58 -0.61
N SER A 31 6.79 -5.86 0.28
CA SER A 31 6.45 -5.84 1.71
C SER A 31 6.49 -4.46 2.37
N ASP A 32 7.10 -3.44 1.76
CA ASP A 32 7.21 -2.09 2.35
C ASP A 32 6.08 -1.17 1.85
N LEU A 33 5.00 -1.04 2.64
CA LEU A 33 3.83 -0.19 2.36
C LEU A 33 3.79 1.01 3.31
N TYR A 34 3.74 2.22 2.76
CA TYR A 34 3.58 3.48 3.49
C TYR A 34 2.29 4.19 3.08
N LEU A 35 1.60 4.75 4.07
CA LEU A 35 0.40 5.56 3.87
C LEU A 35 0.72 7.00 4.25
N VAL A 36 0.45 7.94 3.35
CA VAL A 36 0.61 9.37 3.59
C VAL A 36 -0.77 10.00 3.58
N ASP A 37 -1.13 10.62 4.71
CA ASP A 37 -2.41 11.30 4.92
C ASP A 37 -3.63 10.49 4.43
N PRO A 38 -3.80 9.21 4.86
CA PRO A 38 -4.97 8.44 4.48
C PRO A 38 -6.22 9.15 4.97
N ILE A 39 -7.16 9.39 4.05
CA ILE A 39 -8.40 10.10 4.34
C ILE A 39 -9.44 9.04 4.70
N THR A 40 -10.10 9.17 5.83
CA THR A 40 -11.25 8.31 6.14
C THR A 40 -12.49 8.98 5.56
N ALA A 41 -13.01 8.43 4.45
CA ALA A 41 -14.38 8.73 4.00
C ALA A 41 -15.40 7.97 4.85
#